data_AF-A0A7H8NKY3-F1
#
_entry.id   AF-A0A7H8NKY3-F1
#
_cell.length_a   1.000
_cell.length_b   1.000
_cell.length_c   1.000
_cell.angle_alpha   90.00
_cell.angle_beta   90.00
_cell.angle_gamma   90.00
#
_symmetry.space_group_name_H-M   'P 1'
#
loop_
_entity.id
_entity.type
_entity.pdbx_description
1 polymer ?
#
loop_
_entity_poly.entity_id
_entity_poly.type
_entity_poly.pdbx_seq_one_letter_code
_entity_poly.pdbx_strand_id
1 'polypeptide(L)'
;MTLLVIRHASPSVPRPLLPAELSGHPVLCTDCASLADVRQCLCQPQARTADWVLLDVGVADEAQWCAEGGALQAALDGLSAEYIELQSPHQPGLEARLRLQHGPAAVVVDQRSQQAGYPLSLAIVGRRLAREG
;
A
#
# COMPACT_ATOMS: atom_id res chain seq x y z
N MET A 1 16.62 -4.64 5.43
CA MET A 1 15.28 -4.06 5.34
C MET A 1 14.68 -4.40 3.98
N THR A 2 13.35 -4.52 3.87
CA THR A 2 12.59 -4.87 2.66
C THR A 2 11.39 -3.94 2.55
N LEU A 3 11.15 -3.44 1.33
CA LEU A 3 9.93 -2.72 0.99
C LEU A 3 8.99 -3.69 0.27
N LEU A 4 7.76 -3.84 0.77
CA LEU A 4 6.69 -4.54 0.08
C LEU A 4 5.71 -3.54 -0.54
N VAL A 5 5.43 -3.66 -1.82
CA VAL A 5 4.43 -2.87 -2.54
C VAL A 5 3.23 -3.77 -2.85
N ILE A 6 2.07 -3.43 -2.31
CA ILE A 6 0.81 -4.16 -2.56
C ILE A 6 -0.07 -3.25 -3.40
N ARG A 7 -0.43 -3.72 -4.61
CA ARG A 7 -1.19 -2.93 -5.58
C ARG A 7 -2.49 -3.61 -5.93
N HIS A 8 -3.60 -3.01 -5.59
CA HIS A 8 -4.90 -3.34 -6.14
C HIS A 8 -5.20 -2.38 -7.27
N ALA A 9 -5.17 -2.89 -8.50
CA ALA A 9 -5.50 -2.11 -9.67
C ALA A 9 -6.37 -2.93 -10.61
N SER A 10 -7.30 -2.26 -11.27
CA SER A 10 -8.02 -2.86 -12.38
C SER A 10 -7.02 -3.28 -13.47
N PRO A 11 -7.18 -4.47 -14.10
CA PRO A 11 -6.25 -4.94 -15.13
C PRO A 11 -6.08 -3.98 -16.32
N SER A 12 -7.02 -3.04 -16.50
CA SER A 12 -7.01 -2.02 -17.55
C SER A 12 -6.09 -0.83 -17.29
N VAL A 13 -5.58 -0.65 -16.07
CA VAL A 13 -4.71 0.48 -15.71
C VAL A 13 -3.24 0.06 -15.82
N PRO A 14 -2.41 0.76 -16.62
CA PRO A 14 -0.98 0.47 -16.70
C PRO A 14 -0.31 0.60 -15.34
N ARG A 15 0.44 -0.45 -14.96
CA ARG A 15 1.19 -0.48 -13.70
C ARG A 15 2.59 0.08 -13.90
N PRO A 16 3.06 0.96 -13.01
CA PRO A 16 4.39 1.53 -13.09
C PRO A 16 5.41 0.43 -12.81
N LEU A 17 6.51 0.50 -13.54
CA LEU A 17 7.68 -0.30 -13.25
C LEU A 17 8.30 0.23 -11.96
N LEU A 18 8.43 -0.67 -10.98
CA LEU A 18 9.10 -0.37 -9.72
C LEU A 18 10.58 -0.73 -9.85
N PRO A 19 11.49 -0.01 -9.19
CA PRO A 19 12.88 -0.41 -9.13
C PRO A 19 13.00 -1.75 -8.39
N ALA A 20 13.98 -2.58 -8.74
CA ALA A 20 14.22 -3.85 -8.04
C ALA A 20 14.72 -3.61 -6.60
N GLU A 21 15.40 -2.48 -6.37
CA GLU A 21 15.95 -2.09 -5.08
C GLU A 21 15.75 -0.60 -4.82
N LEU A 22 15.66 -0.23 -3.55
CA LEU A 22 15.56 1.14 -3.05
C LEU A 22 16.53 1.30 -1.89
N SER A 23 17.50 2.20 -2.01
CA SER A 23 18.58 2.41 -1.01
C SER A 23 19.32 1.12 -0.63
N GLY A 24 19.53 0.19 -1.58
CA GLY A 24 20.19 -1.10 -1.34
C GLY A 24 19.30 -2.17 -0.70
N HIS A 25 17.99 -1.93 -0.62
CA HIS A 25 17.02 -2.86 -0.08
C HIS A 25 16.07 -3.39 -1.16
N PRO A 26 15.72 -4.67 -1.15
CA PRO A 26 14.81 -5.25 -2.14
C PRO A 26 13.43 -4.61 -2.08
N VAL A 27 12.86 -4.35 -3.26
CA VAL A 27 11.47 -3.93 -3.45
C VAL A 27 10.70 -5.12 -4.01
N LEU A 28 9.84 -5.69 -3.18
CA LEU A 28 8.93 -6.76 -3.56
C LEU A 28 7.60 -6.16 -3.97
N CYS A 29 6.97 -6.70 -5.00
CA CYS A 29 5.68 -6.19 -5.48
C CYS A 29 4.69 -7.32 -5.66
N THR A 30 3.48 -7.12 -5.15
CA THR A 30 2.34 -8.01 -5.34
C THR A 30 1.19 -7.25 -5.98
N ASP A 31 0.69 -7.78 -7.08
CA ASP A 31 -0.49 -7.29 -7.77
C ASP A 31 -1.73 -8.09 -7.35
N CYS A 32 -2.73 -7.38 -6.85
CA CYS A 32 -3.99 -7.87 -6.33
C CYS A 32 -5.12 -7.52 -7.29
N ALA A 33 -6.08 -8.43 -7.48
CA ALA A 33 -7.25 -8.21 -8.32
C ALA A 33 -8.49 -7.77 -7.53
N SER A 34 -8.44 -7.86 -6.20
CA SER A 34 -9.54 -7.53 -5.29
C SER A 34 -9.05 -7.07 -3.92
N LEU A 35 -9.94 -6.50 -3.10
CA LEU A 35 -9.66 -6.22 -1.68
C LEU A 35 -9.34 -7.47 -0.87
N ALA A 36 -9.96 -8.61 -1.21
CA ALA A 36 -9.67 -9.88 -0.54
C ALA A 36 -8.22 -10.32 -0.77
N ASP A 37 -7.69 -10.13 -1.98
CA ASP A 37 -6.28 -10.40 -2.29
C ASP A 37 -5.35 -9.47 -1.53
N VAL A 38 -5.69 -8.17 -1.43
CA VAL A 38 -4.92 -7.20 -0.62
C VAL A 38 -4.85 -7.65 0.83
N ARG A 39 -6.00 -7.98 1.42
CA ARG A 39 -6.06 -8.51 2.78
C ARG A 39 -5.21 -9.78 2.93
N GLN A 40 -5.33 -10.72 1.99
CA GLN A 40 -4.53 -11.94 2.03
C GLN A 40 -3.03 -11.64 1.99
N CYS A 41 -2.60 -10.67 1.18
CA CYS A 41 -1.20 -10.23 1.11
C CYS A 41 -0.73 -9.61 2.43
N LEU A 42 -1.53 -8.74 3.04
CA LEU A 42 -1.23 -8.15 4.35
C LEU A 42 -1.11 -9.21 5.46
N CYS A 43 -1.86 -10.31 5.35
CA CYS A 43 -1.75 -11.42 6.30
C CYS A 43 -0.54 -12.33 6.08
N GLN A 44 0.13 -12.28 4.91
CA GLN A 44 1.26 -13.16 4.60
C GLN A 44 2.50 -12.84 5.47
N PRO A 45 3.39 -13.82 5.70
CA PRO A 45 4.64 -13.59 6.42
C PRO A 45 5.48 -12.45 5.84
N GLN A 46 5.51 -12.29 4.51
CA GLN A 46 6.29 -11.25 3.84
C GLN A 46 5.85 -9.84 4.27
N ALA A 47 4.54 -9.60 4.41
CA ALA A 47 4.04 -8.31 4.88
C ALA A 47 4.35 -8.09 6.36
N ARG A 48 4.34 -9.15 7.18
CA ARG A 48 4.64 -9.09 8.61
C ARG A 48 6.13 -8.90 8.92
N THR A 49 7.01 -9.27 8.00
CA THR A 49 8.47 -9.12 8.13
C THR A 49 9.04 -7.99 7.29
N ALA A 50 8.21 -7.30 6.49
CA ALA A 50 8.64 -6.12 5.77
C ALA A 50 8.89 -4.98 6.76
N ASP A 51 9.84 -4.10 6.43
CA ASP A 51 10.10 -2.90 7.23
C ASP A 51 9.16 -1.77 6.82
N TRP A 52 8.81 -1.76 5.54
CA TRP A 52 7.91 -0.78 4.94
C TRP A 52 6.91 -1.46 4.01
N VAL A 53 5.66 -0.97 4.04
CA VAL A 53 4.62 -1.34 3.08
C VAL A 53 4.15 -0.11 2.30
N LEU A 54 4.19 -0.16 0.97
CA LEU A 54 3.46 0.79 0.13
C LEU A 54 2.15 0.12 -0.29
N LEU A 55 1.04 0.71 0.13
CA LEU A 55 -0.28 0.16 -0.10
C LEU A 55 -1.05 1.04 -1.09
N ASP A 56 -1.28 0.51 -2.28
CA ASP A 56 -2.20 1.06 -3.27
C ASP A 56 -3.45 0.19 -3.29
N VAL A 57 -4.55 0.67 -2.71
CA VAL A 57 -5.84 -0.05 -2.69
C VAL A 57 -6.69 0.25 -3.93
N GLY A 58 -6.23 1.15 -4.81
CA GLY A 58 -6.89 1.52 -6.05
C GLY A 58 -8.37 1.86 -5.89
N VAL A 59 -9.18 1.33 -6.81
CA VAL A 59 -10.65 1.49 -6.81
C VAL A 59 -11.28 0.15 -6.46
N ALA A 60 -11.99 0.11 -5.32
CA ALA A 60 -12.84 -1.00 -4.93
C ALA A 60 -14.28 -0.50 -4.81
N ASP A 61 -15.23 -1.32 -5.27
CA ASP A 61 -16.65 -1.03 -5.16
C ASP A 61 -17.17 -1.21 -3.72
N GLU A 62 -18.37 -0.70 -3.45
CA GLU A 62 -19.00 -0.79 -2.12
C GLU A 62 -19.26 -2.23 -1.68
N ALA A 63 -19.46 -3.18 -2.59
CA ALA A 63 -19.69 -4.57 -2.23
C ALA A 63 -18.42 -5.19 -1.66
N GLN A 64 -17.26 -4.91 -2.27
CA GLN A 64 -15.96 -5.32 -1.73
C GLN A 64 -15.68 -4.66 -0.38
N TRP A 65 -15.97 -3.37 -0.22
CA TRP A 65 -15.80 -2.69 1.07
C TRP A 65 -16.70 -3.28 2.16
N CYS A 66 -17.95 -3.58 1.84
CA CYS A 66 -18.88 -4.20 2.77
C CYS A 66 -18.44 -5.61 3.18
N ALA A 67 -17.89 -6.39 2.25
CA ALA A 67 -17.44 -7.75 2.50
C ALA A 67 -16.10 -7.81 3.26
N GLU A 68 -15.12 -7.01 2.85
CA GLU A 68 -13.73 -7.15 3.30
C GLU A 68 -13.29 -6.06 4.29
N GLY A 69 -14.03 -4.95 4.43
CA GLY A 69 -13.57 -3.77 5.18
C GLY A 69 -13.15 -4.08 6.62
N GLY A 70 -13.96 -4.82 7.37
CA GLY A 70 -13.63 -5.20 8.75
C GLY A 70 -12.40 -6.10 8.84
N ALA A 71 -12.23 -7.03 7.91
CA ALA A 71 -11.10 -7.96 7.89
C ALA A 71 -9.82 -7.29 7.39
N LEU A 72 -9.94 -6.34 6.46
CA LEU A 72 -8.85 -5.48 6.01
C LEU A 72 -8.37 -4.55 7.13
N GLN A 73 -9.29 -3.95 7.89
CA GLN A 73 -8.96 -3.16 9.07
C GLN A 73 -8.15 -3.99 10.08
N ALA A 74 -8.60 -5.20 10.41
CA ALA A 74 -7.87 -6.08 11.33
C ALA A 74 -6.47 -6.46 10.81
N ALA A 75 -6.31 -6.63 9.50
CA ALA A 75 -5.01 -6.92 8.88
C ALA A 75 -4.06 -5.72 8.96
N LEU A 76 -4.56 -4.50 8.75
CA LEU A 76 -3.77 -3.26 8.89
C LEU A 76 -3.42 -2.97 10.34
N ASP A 77 -4.37 -3.13 11.26
CA ASP A 77 -4.13 -2.93 12.70
C ASP A 77 -3.08 -3.90 13.27
N GLY A 78 -2.98 -5.10 12.68
CA GLY A 78 -1.99 -6.12 13.04
C GLY A 78 -0.66 -6.04 12.28
N LEU A 79 -0.48 -5.05 11.41
CA LEU A 79 0.75 -4.86 10.65
C LEU A 79 1.84 -4.26 11.55
N SER A 80 2.98 -4.94 11.66
CA SER A 80 4.13 -4.44 12.43
C SER A 80 4.90 -3.33 11.70
N ALA A 81 4.84 -3.32 10.36
CA ALA A 81 5.55 -2.39 9.50
C ALA A 81 4.85 -1.03 9.44
N GLU A 82 5.62 0.05 9.30
CA GLU A 82 5.04 1.32 8.86
C GLU A 82 4.55 1.19 7.40
N TYR A 83 3.45 1.84 7.06
CA TYR A 83 2.93 1.83 5.70
C TYR A 83 2.62 3.22 5.18
N ILE A 84 2.78 3.38 3.86
CA ILE A 84 2.32 4.54 3.11
C ILE A 84 1.07 4.12 2.33
N GLU A 85 0.01 4.90 2.46
CA GLU A 85 -1.15 4.77 1.59
C GLU A 85 -0.94 5.61 0.33
N LEU A 86 -1.09 4.98 -0.84
CA LEU A 86 -1.17 5.67 -2.12
C LEU A 86 -2.64 5.79 -2.52
N GLN A 87 -3.21 6.97 -2.35
CA GLN A 87 -4.63 7.21 -2.55
C GLN A 87 -4.90 7.83 -3.93
N SER A 88 -5.96 7.37 -4.58
CA SER A 88 -6.48 7.97 -5.80
C SER A 88 -7.10 9.35 -5.51
N PRO A 89 -6.84 10.39 -6.33
CA PRO A 89 -7.29 11.76 -6.05
C PRO A 89 -8.82 11.93 -6.04
N HIS A 90 -9.57 10.93 -6.53
CA HIS A 90 -11.03 10.97 -6.63
C HIS A 90 -11.74 9.96 -5.73
N GLN A 91 -10.99 9.24 -4.89
CA GLN A 91 -11.55 8.25 -3.98
C GLN A 91 -11.25 8.63 -2.53
N PRO A 92 -12.15 8.33 -1.58
CA PRO A 92 -11.84 8.42 -0.17
C PRO A 92 -10.69 7.46 0.18
N GLY A 93 -9.78 7.91 1.02
CA GLY A 93 -8.70 7.08 1.56
C GLY A 93 -9.19 6.08 2.61
N LEU A 94 -8.26 5.26 3.12
CA LEU A 94 -8.56 4.21 4.08
C LEU A 94 -9.15 4.76 5.39
N GLU A 95 -8.68 5.92 5.86
CA GLU A 95 -9.18 6.55 7.08
C GLU A 95 -10.67 6.93 7.03
N ALA A 96 -11.17 7.23 5.83
CA ALA A 96 -12.59 7.55 5.62
C ALA A 96 -13.47 6.30 5.54
N ARG A 97 -12.86 5.13 5.28
CA ARG A 97 -13.54 3.84 5.12
C ARG A 97 -13.44 2.95 6.35
N LEU A 98 -12.35 3.04 7.09
CA LEU A 98 -11.96 2.12 8.15
C LEU A 98 -11.67 2.88 9.45
N ARG A 99 -11.89 2.22 10.60
CA ARG A 99 -11.54 2.76 11.91
C ARG A 99 -10.20 2.20 12.36
N LEU A 100 -9.14 2.65 11.70
CA LEU A 100 -7.77 2.19 11.93
C LEU A 100 -7.27 2.59 13.33
N GLN A 101 -6.64 1.67 14.04
CA GLN A 101 -5.92 1.97 15.28
C GLN A 101 -4.60 2.68 15.00
N HIS A 102 -3.94 2.27 13.91
CA HIS A 102 -2.70 2.84 13.43
C HIS A 102 -2.88 3.33 11.98
N GLY A 103 -2.92 4.66 11.83
CA GLY A 103 -2.98 5.29 10.52
C GLY A 103 -1.68 5.10 9.72
N PRO A 104 -1.71 5.39 8.42
CA PRO A 104 -0.51 5.34 7.59
C PRO A 104 0.53 6.34 8.08
N ALA A 105 1.81 5.99 7.93
CA ALA A 105 2.93 6.88 8.20
C ALA A 105 2.95 8.08 7.25
N ALA A 106 2.36 7.94 6.06
CA ALA A 106 2.03 9.02 5.14
C ALA A 106 0.91 8.59 4.19
N VAL A 107 0.07 9.55 3.80
CA VAL A 107 -0.86 9.42 2.67
C VAL A 107 -0.31 10.22 1.51
N VAL A 108 -0.11 9.58 0.36
CA VAL A 108 0.35 10.22 -0.87
C VAL A 108 -0.79 10.30 -1.85
N VAL A 109 -1.12 11.54 -2.26
CA VAL A 109 -2.12 11.83 -3.29
C VAL A 109 -1.47 12.71 -4.35
N ASP A 110 -1.45 12.23 -5.60
CA ASP A 110 -1.06 13.06 -6.75
C ASP A 110 -2.30 13.37 -7.59
N GLN A 111 -2.56 14.66 -7.78
CA GLN A 111 -3.75 15.17 -8.48
C GLN A 111 -3.79 14.81 -9.97
N ARG A 112 -2.64 14.43 -10.56
CA ARG A 112 -2.55 14.05 -11.98
C ARG A 112 -3.01 12.62 -12.20
N SER A 113 -2.57 11.71 -11.34
CA SER A 113 -3.00 10.31 -11.31
C SER A 113 -2.41 9.61 -10.09
N GLN A 114 -3.06 8.54 -9.65
CA GLN A 114 -2.51 7.66 -8.62
C GLN A 114 -1.12 7.12 -9.00
N GLN A 115 -0.88 6.84 -10.29
CA GLN A 115 0.40 6.33 -10.77
C GLN A 115 1.56 7.31 -10.58
N ALA A 116 1.28 8.62 -10.63
CA ALA A 116 2.28 9.65 -10.41
C ALA A 116 2.74 9.75 -8.95
N GLY A 117 2.02 9.14 -8.01
CA GLY A 117 2.42 9.12 -6.60
C GLY A 117 3.46 8.05 -6.25
N TYR A 118 3.65 7.01 -7.06
CA TYR A 118 4.64 5.95 -6.78
C TYR A 118 6.07 6.50 -6.58
N PRO A 119 6.62 7.33 -7.48
CA PRO A 119 7.96 7.89 -7.27
C PRO A 119 8.08 8.70 -5.98
N LEU A 120 7.02 9.42 -5.57
CA LEU A 120 7.00 10.19 -4.32
C LEU A 120 6.99 9.26 -3.10
N SER A 121 6.14 8.23 -3.10
CA SER A 121 6.09 7.24 -2.03
C SER A 121 7.43 6.51 -1.88
N LEU A 122 8.04 6.08 -2.99
CA LEU A 122 9.36 5.46 -2.98
C LEU A 122 10.46 6.41 -2.49
N ALA A 123 10.40 7.70 -2.86
CA ALA A 123 11.37 8.68 -2.35
C ALA A 123 11.25 8.90 -0.83
N ILE A 124 10.03 8.89 -0.29
CA ILE A 124 9.78 8.98 1.16
C ILE A 124 10.37 7.78 1.88
N VAL A 125 10.03 6.56 1.44
CA VAL A 125 10.56 5.32 2.03
C VAL A 125 12.07 5.26 1.88
N GLY A 126 12.62 5.55 0.70
CA GLY A 126 14.05 5.50 0.43
C GLY A 126 14.87 6.43 1.33
N ARG A 127 14.31 7.60 1.65
CA ARG A 127 14.93 8.54 2.60
C ARG A 127 14.87 8.06 4.05
N ARG A 128 13.82 7.33 4.44
CA ARG A 128 13.71 6.74 5.78
C ARG A 128 14.68 5.57 5.93
N LEU A 129 14.68 4.64 4.97
CA LEU A 129 15.63 3.53 4.92
C LEU A 129 17.09 3.99 4.99
N ALA A 130 17.45 5.05 4.26
CA ALA A 130 18.81 5.59 4.26
C ALA A 130 19.22 6.27 5.59
N ARG A 131 18.30 6.49 6.54
CA ARG A 131 18.58 7.04 7.87
C ARG A 131 18.66 5.97 8.95
N GLU A 132 18.16 4.77 8.68
CA GLU A 132 18.12 3.65 9.61
C GLU A 132 19.30 2.68 9.42
N GLY A 133 20.03 2.80 8.31
CA GLY A 133 21.32 2.15 8.06
C GLY A 133 22.52 3.02 8.43
#